data_AF-A0A391NGP2-F1
#
_entry.id   AF-A0A391NGP2-F1
#
_cell.length_a   1.000
_cell.length_b   1.000
_cell.length_c   1.000
_cell.angle_alpha   90.00
_cell.angle_beta   90.00
_cell.angle_gamma   90.00
#
_symmetry.space_group_name_H-M   'P 1'
#
loop_
_entity.id
_entity.type
_entity.pdbx_description
1 polymer ?
#
loop_
_entity_poly.entity_id
_entity_poly.type
_entity_poly.pdbx_seq_one_letter_code
_entity_poly.pdbx_strand_id
1 'polypeptide(L)' 'MVRSASEIELIKAATDLFVGDEQRTAEWLNMPAKALNGRRPINMTNSDAELRLALDLIGRLQHGIFT' A
#
# COMPACT_ATOMS: atom_id res chain seq x y z
N MET A 1 9.36 3.87 18.00
CA MET A 1 9.19 2.53 17.43
C MET A 1 9.83 2.54 16.05
N VAL A 2 10.60 1.50 15.73
CA VAL A 2 11.25 1.35 14.42
C VAL A 2 10.22 0.74 13.47
N ARG A 3 10.07 1.28 12.26
CA ARG A 3 9.22 0.70 11.22
C ARG A 3 9.72 -0.71 10.86
N SER A 4 8.81 -1.66 10.71
CA SER A 4 9.13 -3.00 10.23
C SER A 4 9.61 -2.98 8.78
N ALA A 5 10.31 -4.04 8.36
CA ALA A 5 10.71 -4.19 6.96
C ALA A 5 9.51 -4.15 6.00
N SER A 6 8.42 -4.83 6.38
CA SER A 6 7.15 -4.86 5.64
C SER A 6 6.51 -3.47 5.48
N GLU A 7 6.55 -2.64 6.52
CA GLU A 7 6.09 -1.24 6.43
C GLU A 7 6.98 -0.42 5.50
N ILE A 8 8.31 -0.58 5.57
CA ILE A 8 9.24 0.16 4.71
C ILE A 8 9.00 -0.21 3.24
N GLU A 9 8.83 -1.49 2.93
CA GLU A 9 8.54 -1.98 1.59
C GLU A 9 7.23 -1.39 1.05
N LEU A 10 6.14 -1.48 1.83
CA LEU A 10 4.84 -0.96 1.41
C LEU A 10 4.86 0.55 1.21
N ILE A 11 5.51 1.30 2.11
CA ILE A 11 5.64 2.77 1.99
C ILE A 11 6.39 3.11 0.71
N LYS A 12 7.51 2.44 0.44
CA LYS A 12 8.30 2.69 -0.78
C LYS A 12 7.46 2.42 -2.04
N ALA A 13 6.77 1.29 -2.10
CA ALA A 13 5.93 0.95 -3.24
C ALA A 13 4.78 1.95 -3.44
N ALA A 14 4.17 2.43 -2.36
CA ALA A 14 3.12 3.44 -2.42
C ALA A 14 3.68 4.81 -2.86
N THR A 15 4.86 5.20 -2.37
CA THR A 15 5.56 6.42 -2.83
C THR A 15 5.85 6.35 -4.33
N ASP A 16 6.28 5.20 -4.84
CA ASP A 16 6.52 4.99 -6.27
C ASP A 16 5.21 5.09 -7.08
N LEU A 17 4.10 4.52 -6.59
CA LEU A 17 2.76 4.66 -7.20
C LEU A 17 2.34 6.14 -7.35
N PHE A 18 2.64 6.97 -6.37
CA PHE A 18 2.29 8.39 -6.38
C PHE A 18 3.45 9.31 -6.82
N VAL A 19 4.49 8.75 -7.45
CA VAL A 19 5.60 9.52 -8.05
C VAL A 19 6.25 10.48 -7.05
N GLY A 20 6.44 10.01 -5.81
CA GLY A 20 7.06 10.82 -4.75
C GLY A 20 6.12 11.77 -4.01
N ASP A 21 4.83 11.81 -4.35
CA ASP A 21 3.84 12.62 -3.61
C ASP A 21 3.57 12.00 -2.22
N GLU A 22 4.27 12.52 -1.22
CA GLU A 22 4.20 12.04 0.16
C GLU A 22 2.79 12.21 0.77
N GLN A 23 2.06 13.25 0.39
CA GLN A 23 0.72 13.49 0.90
C GLN A 23 -0.25 12.42 0.39
N ARG A 24 -0.27 12.19 -0.93
CA ARG A 24 -1.13 11.15 -1.54
C ARG A 24 -0.73 9.76 -1.08
N THR A 25 0.57 9.53 -0.87
CA THR A 25 1.09 8.29 -0.27
C THR A 25 0.51 8.08 1.13
N ALA A 26 0.64 9.07 2.01
CA ALA A 26 0.15 9.00 3.38
C ALA A 26 -1.38 8.82 3.41
N GLU A 27 -2.12 9.53 2.57
CA GLU A 27 -3.57 9.39 2.44
C GLU A 27 -3.95 7.97 2.02
N TRP A 28 -3.35 7.44 0.95
CA TRP A 28 -3.66 6.09 0.46
C TRP A 28 -3.35 5.01 1.50
N LEU A 29 -2.20 5.09 2.17
CA LEU A 29 -1.81 4.14 3.22
C LEU A 29 -2.79 4.11 4.40
N ASN A 30 -3.45 5.24 4.69
CA ASN A 30 -4.36 5.41 5.82
C ASN A 30 -5.84 5.40 5.44
N MET A 31 -6.20 5.24 4.17
CA MET A 31 -7.59 5.14 3.74
C MET A 31 -8.01 3.67 3.51
N PRO A 32 -9.23 3.29 3.91
CA PRO A 32 -9.84 2.02 3.51
C PRO A 32 -9.81 1.81 1.99
N ALA A 33 -9.17 0.75 1.52
CA ALA A 33 -9.18 0.40 0.10
C ALA A 33 -10.22 -0.71 -0.15
N LYS A 34 -11.16 -0.47 -1.07
CA LYS A 34 -12.21 -1.45 -1.41
C LYS A 34 -11.62 -2.79 -1.86
N ALA A 35 -10.58 -2.75 -2.69
CA ALA A 35 -9.86 -3.94 -3.17
C ALA A 35 -9.12 -4.71 -2.06
N LEU A 36 -8.94 -4.12 -0.87
CA LEU A 36 -8.37 -4.77 0.32
C LEU A 36 -9.45 -5.08 1.36
N ASN A 37 -10.69 -5.35 0.91
CA ASN A 37 -11.86 -5.59 1.77
C ASN A 37 -12.14 -4.45 2.77
N GLY A 38 -11.89 -3.20 2.35
CA GLY A 38 -12.08 -2.02 3.19
C GLY A 38 -11.02 -1.84 4.28
N ARG A 39 -9.93 -2.60 4.25
CA ARG A 39 -8.81 -2.42 5.17
C ARG A 39 -7.87 -1.32 4.66
N ARG A 40 -7.19 -0.67 5.61
CA ARG A 40 -6.12 0.28 5.31
C ARG A 40 -4.89 -0.47 4.81
N PRO A 41 -4.20 -0.02 3.74
CA PRO A 41 -2.97 -0.65 3.28
C PRO A 41 -1.92 -0.80 4.38
N ILE A 42 -1.75 0.21 5.25
CA ILE A 42 -0.76 0.13 6.34
C ILE A 42 -1.02 -1.00 7.34
N ASN A 43 -2.27 -1.47 7.46
CA ASN A 43 -2.61 -2.60 8.33
C ASN A 43 -2.29 -3.96 7.69
N MET A 44 -1.90 -3.99 6.42
CA MET A 44 -1.58 -5.23 5.69
C MET A 44 -0.15 -5.70 5.93
N THR A 45 0.63 -4.98 6.73
CA THR A 45 2.03 -5.32 7.03
C THR A 45 2.16 -6.34 8.17
N ASN A 46 1.04 -6.79 8.75
CA ASN A 46 1.01 -7.75 9.86
C ASN A 46 1.29 -9.21 9.43
N SER A 47 1.23 -9.50 8.13
CA SER A 47 1.48 -10.81 7.56
C SER A 47 1.97 -10.69 6.12
N ASP A 48 2.90 -11.55 5.72
CA ASP A 48 3.42 -11.60 4.35
C ASP A 48 2.32 -11.80 3.31
N ALA A 49 1.29 -12.59 3.63
CA ALA A 49 0.16 -12.82 2.73
C ALA A 49 -0.67 -11.55 2.51
N GLU A 50 -0.87 -10.75 3.57
CA GLU A 50 -1.61 -9.49 3.47
C GLU A 50 -0.78 -8.42 2.76
N LEU A 51 0.52 -8.35 3.04
CA LEU A 51 1.45 -7.46 2.38
C LEU A 51 1.46 -7.72 0.87
N ARG A 52 1.50 -8.99 0.47
CA ARG A 52 1.43 -9.40 -0.94
C ARG A 52 0.18 -8.86 -1.63
N LEU A 53 -0.99 -8.94 -0.98
CA LEU A 53 -2.24 -8.38 -1.53
C LEU A 53 -2.17 -6.87 -1.73
N ALA A 54 -1.56 -6.13 -0.81
CA ALA A 54 -1.37 -4.68 -0.93
C ALA A 54 -0.40 -4.32 -2.06
N LEU A 55 0.72 -5.04 -2.18
CA LEU A 55 1.70 -4.85 -3.24
C LEU A 55 1.15 -5.21 -4.62
N ASP A 56 0.38 -6.30 -4.72
CA ASP A 56 -0.27 -6.70 -5.97
C ASP A 56 -1.31 -5.66 -6.41
N LEU A 57 -2.05 -5.07 -5.46
CA LEU A 57 -2.94 -3.94 -5.75
C LEU A 57 -2.16 -2.74 -6.29
N ILE A 58 -1.04 -2.37 -5.66
CA ILE A 58 -0.19 -1.28 -6.15
C ILE A 58 0.29 -1.54 -7.59
N GLY A 59 0.79 -2.75 -7.87
CA GLY A 59 1.25 -3.10 -9.22
C GLY A 59 0.13 -2.98 -10.26
N ARG A 60 -1.09 -3.40 -9.91
CA ARG A 60 -2.26 -3.25 -10.79
C ARG A 60 -2.61 -1.79 -11.03
N LEU A 61 -2.58 -0.94 -10.00
CA LEU A 61 -2.83 0.49 -10.12
C LEU A 61 -1.77 1.20 -10.98
N GLN A 62 -0.50 0.83 -10.86
CA GLN A 62 0.59 1.34 -11.71
C GLN A 62 0.38 1.00 -13.20
N HIS A 63 -0.22 -0.15 -13.49
CA HIS A 63 -0.61 -0.55 -14.85
C HIS A 63 -1.98 -0.02 -15.29
N GLY A 64 -2.65 0.82 -14.48
CA GLY A 64 -3.96 1.38 -14.82
C GLY A 64 -5.12 0.38 -14.71
N ILE A 65 -4.95 -0.71 -13.96
CA ILE A 65 -5.98 -1.74 -13.75
C ILE A 65 -6.74 -1.44 -12.45
N PHE A 66 -8.03 -1.12 -12.58
CA PHE A 66 -8.93 -0.83 -11.45
C PHE A 66 -9.85 -2.02 -11.16
N THR A 67 -10.09 -2.35 -9.87
CA THR A 67 -11.08 -3.35 -9.38
C THR A 67 -11.86 -2.83 -8.20
#